data_AF-A0A0T5X7A4-F1
#
_entry.id   AF-A0A0T5X7A4-F1
#
_cell.length_a   1.000
_cell.length_b   1.000
_cell.length_c   1.000
_cell.angle_alpha   90.00
_cell.angle_beta   90.00
_cell.angle_gamma   90.00
#
_symmetry.space_group_name_H-M   'P 1'
#
loop_
_entity.id
_entity.type
_entity.pdbx_description
1 polymer ?
#
loop_
_entity_poly.entity_id
_entity_poly.type
_entity_poly.pdbx_seq_one_letter_code
_entity_poly.pdbx_strand_id
1 'polypeptide(L)'
;MSKKSRLDFMKMKEKGEPVAWITAYDFPTASFAEQAGMDMILVGDSLGMVLLGYKGTVPVTMEECITCCKAVRRGAPNTFCIGDMPFMSYQISDEDAVYNAGRFLKEADMDAVKLEGGRRVITRIKA
;
A
#
# COMPACT_ATOMS: atom_id res chain seq x y z
N MET A 1 -8.34 10.34 -15.33
CA MET A 1 -9.24 10.68 -14.21
C MET A 1 -8.39 11.31 -13.11
N SER A 2 -8.96 12.20 -12.28
CA SER A 2 -8.22 12.73 -11.13
C SER A 2 -8.05 11.65 -10.07
N LYS A 3 -6.87 11.58 -9.43
CA LYS A 3 -6.60 10.66 -8.32
C LYS A 3 -7.59 10.85 -7.18
N LYS A 4 -8.32 9.79 -6.82
CA LYS A 4 -9.24 9.79 -5.67
C LYS A 4 -8.44 9.93 -4.37
N SER A 5 -9.05 10.55 -3.36
CA SER A 5 -8.47 10.74 -2.04
C SER A 5 -9.27 9.99 -0.96
N ARG A 6 -8.73 9.96 0.27
CA ARG A 6 -9.44 9.46 1.46
C ARG A 6 -10.85 10.08 1.61
N LEU A 7 -11.01 11.36 1.27
CA LEU A 7 -12.29 12.06 1.39
C LEU A 7 -13.31 11.58 0.34
N ASP A 8 -12.84 11.18 -0.84
CA ASP A 8 -13.71 10.64 -1.89
C ASP A 8 -14.22 9.25 -1.50
N PHE A 9 -13.37 8.40 -0.91
CA PHE A 9 -13.79 7.10 -0.40
C PHE A 9 -14.81 7.21 0.75
N MET A 10 -14.69 8.23 1.60
CA MET A 10 -15.70 8.52 2.63
C MET A 10 -17.05 8.87 2.01
N LYS A 11 -17.07 9.72 0.96
CA LYS A 11 -18.29 10.06 0.23
C LYS A 11 -18.90 8.86 -0.49
N MET A 12 -18.08 8.00 -1.11
CA MET A 12 -18.56 6.77 -1.74
C MET A 12 -19.25 5.87 -0.72
N LYS A 13 -18.65 5.70 0.46
CA LYS A 13 -19.26 4.97 1.58
C LYS A 13 -20.60 5.56 2.01
N GLU A 14 -20.68 6.88 2.18
CA GLU A 14 -21.91 7.58 2.56
C GLU A 14 -23.02 7.40 1.51
N LYS A 15 -22.65 7.29 0.24
CA LYS A 15 -23.58 7.05 -0.88
C LYS A 15 -23.90 5.58 -1.12
N GLY A 16 -23.27 4.65 -0.41
CA GLY A 16 -23.41 3.21 -0.66
C GLY A 16 -22.75 2.75 -1.96
N GLU A 17 -21.82 3.53 -2.51
CA GLU A 17 -21.03 3.16 -3.68
C GLU A 17 -19.86 2.26 -3.25
N PRO A 18 -19.72 1.04 -3.81
CA PRO A 18 -18.62 0.16 -3.47
C PRO A 18 -17.28 0.71 -3.98
N VAL A 19 -16.25 0.61 -3.15
CA VAL A 19 -14.87 0.92 -3.53
C VAL A 19 -14.18 -0.38 -3.96
N ALA A 20 -13.53 -0.39 -5.12
CA ALA A 20 -12.82 -1.53 -5.65
C ALA A 20 -11.30 -1.35 -5.57
N TRP A 21 -10.58 -2.35 -5.07
CA TRP A 21 -9.13 -2.36 -5.05
C TRP A 21 -8.55 -3.70 -5.51
N ILE A 22 -7.31 -3.66 -5.99
CA ILE A 22 -6.55 -4.83 -6.43
C ILE A 22 -5.12 -4.74 -5.95
N THR A 23 -4.44 -5.89 -5.84
CA THR A 23 -3.00 -5.90 -5.62
C THR A 23 -2.24 -5.77 -6.94
N ALA A 24 -1.14 -5.03 -6.93
CA ALA A 24 -0.19 -4.97 -8.04
C ALA A 24 1.21 -4.73 -7.48
N TYR A 25 2.23 -5.20 -8.20
CA TYR A 25 3.62 -5.20 -7.70
C TYR A 25 4.63 -4.68 -8.73
N ASP A 26 4.19 -4.40 -9.96
CA ASP A 26 5.02 -3.96 -11.06
C ASP A 26 4.33 -2.86 -11.88
N PHE A 27 5.11 -2.24 -12.78
CA PHE A 27 4.65 -1.18 -13.67
C PHE A 27 3.51 -1.63 -14.61
N PRO A 28 3.63 -2.71 -15.40
CA PRO A 28 2.60 -3.06 -16.39
C PRO A 28 1.27 -3.40 -15.72
N THR A 29 1.29 -4.19 -14.63
CA THR A 29 0.06 -4.57 -13.92
C THR A 29 -0.64 -3.35 -13.32
N ALA A 30 0.13 -2.43 -12.73
CA ALA A 30 -0.43 -1.18 -12.21
C ALA A 30 -1.05 -0.31 -13.31
N SER A 31 -0.40 -0.24 -14.49
CA SER A 31 -0.95 0.50 -15.63
C SER A 31 -2.27 -0.07 -16.13
N PHE A 32 -2.40 -1.40 -16.17
CA PHE A 32 -3.66 -2.04 -16.52
C PHE A 32 -4.75 -1.80 -15.46
N ALA A 33 -4.40 -1.85 -14.18
CA ALA A 33 -5.33 -1.53 -13.09
C ALA A 33 -5.83 -0.08 -13.16
N GLU A 34 -4.95 0.89 -13.45
CA GLU A 34 -5.34 2.29 -13.64
C GLU A 34 -6.27 2.47 -14.85
N GLN A 35 -5.95 1.83 -15.98
CA GLN A 35 -6.78 1.88 -17.19
C GLN A 35 -8.15 1.22 -16.99
N ALA A 36 -8.22 0.18 -16.16
CA ALA A 36 -9.47 -0.47 -15.76
C ALA A 36 -10.31 0.38 -14.78
N GLY A 37 -9.77 1.50 -14.29
CA GLY A 37 -10.49 2.43 -13.41
C GLY A 37 -10.57 1.96 -11.96
N MET A 38 -9.63 1.14 -11.49
CA MET A 38 -9.55 0.72 -10.09
C MET A 38 -9.45 1.94 -9.16
N ASP A 39 -10.16 1.90 -8.02
CA ASP A 39 -10.15 3.01 -7.07
C ASP A 39 -8.84 3.09 -6.29
N MET A 40 -8.30 1.92 -5.92
CA MET A 40 -7.05 1.80 -5.18
C MET A 40 -6.20 0.62 -5.68
N ILE A 41 -4.89 0.74 -5.49
CA ILE A 41 -3.93 -0.34 -5.66
C ILE A 41 -3.21 -0.58 -4.33
N LEU A 42 -3.15 -1.83 -3.89
CA LEU A 42 -2.37 -2.26 -2.73
C LEU A 42 -1.10 -2.97 -3.19
N VAL A 43 0.06 -2.43 -2.82
CA VAL A 43 1.33 -3.14 -2.92
C VAL A 43 1.53 -3.92 -1.62
N GLY A 44 0.94 -5.11 -1.59
CA GLY A 44 0.92 -6.00 -0.42
C GLY A 44 2.22 -6.78 -0.22
N ASP A 45 2.51 -7.16 1.03
CA ASP A 45 3.58 -8.11 1.36
C ASP A 45 3.36 -9.50 0.74
N SER A 46 2.15 -9.77 0.24
CA SER A 46 1.83 -10.89 -0.65
C SER A 46 2.73 -10.99 -1.87
N LEU A 47 3.43 -9.90 -2.26
CA LEU A 47 4.52 -9.91 -3.24
C LEU A 47 5.54 -11.02 -2.93
N GLY A 48 5.81 -11.30 -1.65
CA GLY A 48 6.75 -12.35 -1.25
C GLY A 48 6.36 -13.69 -1.85
N MET A 49 5.08 -14.02 -1.84
CA MET A 49 4.58 -15.30 -2.36
C MET A 49 4.40 -15.27 -3.88
N VAL A 50 3.70 -14.25 -4.41
CA VAL A 50 3.23 -14.27 -5.81
C VAL A 50 4.24 -13.70 -6.80
N LEU A 51 5.23 -12.93 -6.33
CA LEU A 51 6.29 -12.35 -7.17
C LEU A 51 7.64 -13.00 -6.88
N LEU A 52 8.01 -13.18 -5.60
CA LEU A 52 9.35 -13.64 -5.20
C LEU A 52 9.43 -15.15 -4.90
N GLY A 53 8.30 -15.85 -4.83
CA GLY A 53 8.26 -17.30 -4.61
C GLY A 53 8.57 -17.75 -3.18
N TYR A 54 8.46 -16.85 -2.20
CA TYR A 54 8.59 -17.19 -0.78
C TYR A 54 7.43 -18.07 -0.31
N LYS A 55 7.69 -18.86 0.74
CA LYS A 55 6.65 -19.70 1.38
C LYS A 55 5.59 -18.91 2.14
N GLY A 56 5.82 -17.63 2.38
CA GLY A 56 4.94 -16.73 3.11
C GLY A 56 5.49 -15.31 3.08
N THR A 57 4.85 -14.38 3.80
CA THR A 57 5.21 -12.95 3.74
C THR A 57 6.25 -12.52 4.78
N VAL A 58 6.55 -13.38 5.77
CA VAL A 58 7.55 -13.11 6.83
C VAL A 58 8.93 -12.67 6.30
N PRO A 59 9.49 -13.25 5.22
CA PRO A 59 10.82 -12.87 4.74
C PRO A 59 10.87 -11.54 3.98
N VAL A 60 9.70 -10.95 3.64
CA VAL A 60 9.64 -9.73 2.83
C VAL A 60 10.29 -8.56 3.57
N THR A 61 11.13 -7.81 2.86
CA THR A 61 11.89 -6.68 3.40
C THR A 61 11.28 -5.34 3.02
N MET A 62 11.67 -4.29 3.76
CA MET A 62 11.30 -2.90 3.41
C MET A 62 11.76 -2.52 1.99
N GLU A 63 12.95 -2.95 1.59
CA GLU A 63 13.52 -2.58 0.28
C GLU A 63 12.76 -3.23 -0.88
N GLU A 64 12.29 -4.47 -0.71
CA GLU A 64 11.45 -5.15 -1.70
C GLU A 64 10.10 -4.46 -1.85
N CYS A 65 9.44 -4.13 -0.73
CA CYS A 65 8.19 -3.38 -0.73
C CYS A 65 8.34 -2.02 -1.42
N ILE A 66 9.36 -1.23 -1.04
CA ILE A 66 9.60 0.10 -1.60
C ILE A 66 9.91 0.01 -3.11
N THR A 67 10.69 -0.98 -3.53
CA THR A 67 11.01 -1.20 -4.95
C THR A 67 9.74 -1.46 -5.76
N CYS A 68 8.86 -2.35 -5.29
CA CYS A 68 7.59 -2.64 -5.94
C CYS A 68 6.68 -1.40 -5.94
N CYS A 69 6.61 -0.67 -4.82
CA CYS A 69 5.83 0.58 -4.72
C CYS A 69 6.28 1.63 -5.74
N LYS A 70 7.60 1.81 -5.92
CA LYS A 70 8.15 2.73 -6.94
C LYS A 70 7.78 2.33 -8.36
N ALA A 71 7.68 1.04 -8.65
CA ALA A 71 7.26 0.54 -9.97
C ALA A 71 5.75 0.76 -10.17
N VAL A 72 4.94 0.45 -9.17
CA VAL A 72 3.48 0.61 -9.19
C VAL A 72 3.08 2.07 -9.34
N ARG A 73 3.68 2.99 -8.57
CA ARG A 73 3.40 4.43 -8.72
C ARG A 73 3.66 4.91 -10.14
N ARG A 74 4.76 4.47 -10.77
CA ARG A 74 5.06 4.84 -12.17
C ARG A 74 4.01 4.30 -13.13
N GLY A 75 3.47 3.11 -12.88
CA GLY A 75 2.42 2.49 -13.71
C GLY A 75 1.03 3.11 -13.49
N ALA A 76 0.75 3.59 -12.28
CA ALA A 76 -0.54 4.14 -11.88
C ALA A 76 -0.39 5.52 -11.19
N PRO A 77 0.04 6.56 -11.92
CA PRO A 77 0.28 7.90 -11.35
C PRO A 77 -0.98 8.59 -10.82
N ASN A 78 -2.18 8.19 -11.28
CA ASN A 78 -3.46 8.80 -10.94
C ASN A 78 -4.37 7.88 -10.12
N THR A 79 -3.85 6.77 -9.60
CA THR A 79 -4.60 5.84 -8.74
C THR A 79 -4.12 5.98 -7.29
N PHE A 80 -5.02 5.77 -6.34
CA PHE A 80 -4.67 5.82 -4.91
C PHE A 80 -3.88 4.56 -4.54
N CYS A 81 -2.59 4.72 -4.24
CA CYS A 81 -1.67 3.61 -4.00
C CYS A 81 -1.36 3.46 -2.51
N ILE A 82 -1.43 2.23 -2.01
CA ILE A 82 -1.17 1.87 -0.62
C ILE A 82 0.07 0.96 -0.57
N GLY A 83 1.06 1.33 0.22
CA GLY A 83 2.23 0.49 0.50
C GLY A 83 2.03 -0.33 1.77
N ASP A 84 2.27 -1.63 1.73
CA ASP A 84 2.16 -2.49 2.90
C ASP A 84 3.48 -2.55 3.67
N MET A 85 3.42 -2.20 4.96
CA MET A 85 4.59 -2.30 5.84
C MET A 85 4.84 -3.78 6.16
N PRO A 86 6.00 -4.35 5.78
CA PRO A 86 6.30 -5.76 5.97
C PRO A 86 6.46 -6.13 7.45
N PHE A 87 6.48 -7.42 7.73
CA PHE A 87 6.72 -7.94 9.08
C PHE A 87 7.96 -7.31 9.74
N MET A 88 7.89 -7.06 11.04
CA MET A 88 8.90 -6.35 11.87
C MET A 88 9.18 -4.88 11.55
N SER A 89 8.59 -4.28 10.51
CA SER A 89 8.85 -2.86 10.17
C SER A 89 8.05 -1.84 11.00
N TYR A 90 7.06 -2.26 11.78
CA TYR A 90 6.22 -1.35 12.58
C TYR A 90 5.88 -1.90 13.98
N GLN A 91 6.25 -3.13 14.27
CA GLN A 91 5.89 -3.82 15.51
C GLN A 91 6.75 -3.33 16.68
N ILE A 92 8.00 -2.94 16.42
CA ILE A 92 9.02 -2.64 17.43
C ILE A 92 8.63 -1.42 18.27
N SER A 93 8.40 -0.28 17.62
CA SER A 93 8.12 0.99 18.28
C SER A 93 7.19 1.87 17.44
N ASP A 94 6.65 2.94 18.03
CA ASP A 94 5.87 3.93 17.28
C ASP A 94 6.81 4.73 16.36
N GLU A 95 8.04 5.00 16.81
CA GLU A 95 9.09 5.68 16.04
C GLU A 95 9.46 4.91 14.77
N ASP A 96 9.67 3.60 14.85
CA ASP A 96 9.99 2.77 13.69
C ASP A 96 8.82 2.69 12.72
N ALA A 97 7.59 2.60 13.24
CA ALA A 97 6.39 2.59 12.43
C ALA A 97 6.24 3.89 11.63
N VAL A 98 6.39 5.04 12.29
CA VAL A 98 6.32 6.36 11.63
C VAL A 98 7.47 6.54 10.64
N TYR A 99 8.69 6.16 11.02
CA TYR A 99 9.85 6.25 10.15
C TYR A 99 9.65 5.44 8.87
N ASN A 100 9.28 4.15 9.00
CA ASN A 100 9.09 3.27 7.85
C ASN A 100 7.86 3.67 7.02
N ALA A 101 6.76 4.12 7.63
CA ALA A 101 5.64 4.70 6.91
C ALA A 101 6.08 5.91 6.08
N GLY A 102 6.87 6.81 6.66
CA GLY A 102 7.45 7.96 5.99
C GLY A 102 8.30 7.60 4.77
N ARG A 103 9.00 6.44 4.80
CA ARG A 103 9.76 5.95 3.63
C ARG A 103 8.85 5.62 2.44
N PHE A 104 7.69 5.00 2.65
CA PHE A 104 6.73 4.73 1.56
C PHE A 104 6.25 6.01 0.87
N LEU A 105 5.98 7.06 1.65
CA LEU A 105 5.58 8.36 1.12
C LEU A 105 6.76 9.04 0.40
N LYS A 106 7.91 9.15 1.07
CA LYS A 106 9.06 9.90 0.59
C LYS A 106 9.75 9.26 -0.62
N GLU A 107 9.91 7.94 -0.59
CA GLU A 107 10.71 7.24 -1.59
C GLU A 107 9.87 6.68 -2.74
N ALA A 108 8.61 6.36 -2.49
CA ALA A 108 7.75 5.69 -3.47
C ALA A 108 6.48 6.48 -3.83
N ASP A 109 6.26 7.65 -3.22
CA ASP A 109 5.09 8.50 -3.46
C ASP A 109 3.76 7.74 -3.25
N MET A 110 3.70 6.90 -2.20
CA MET A 110 2.45 6.22 -1.81
C MET A 110 1.49 7.18 -1.11
N ASP A 111 0.18 6.97 -1.27
CA ASP A 111 -0.87 7.82 -0.68
C ASP A 111 -1.23 7.41 0.75
N ALA A 112 -0.98 6.14 1.09
CA ALA A 112 -1.19 5.60 2.43
C ALA A 112 -0.30 4.37 2.66
N VAL A 113 -0.29 3.91 3.91
CA VAL A 113 0.34 2.66 4.31
C VAL A 113 -0.67 1.71 4.94
N LYS A 114 -0.46 0.40 4.75
CA LYS A 114 -1.13 -0.66 5.51
C LYS A 114 -0.18 -1.17 6.60
N LEU A 115 -0.74 -1.44 7.78
CA LEU A 115 -0.08 -2.20 8.85
C LEU A 115 -1.08 -3.17 9.48
N GLU A 116 -0.59 -4.27 10.04
CA GLU A 116 -1.44 -5.34 10.55
C GLU A 116 -1.44 -5.45 12.07
N GLY A 117 -2.64 -5.39 12.64
CA GLY A 117 -2.88 -5.70 14.03
C GLY A 117 -4.23 -5.20 14.50
N GLY A 118 -4.69 -5.74 15.62
CA GLY A 118 -5.86 -5.23 16.34
C GLY A 118 -5.48 -4.13 17.33
N ARG A 119 -5.96 -4.24 18.56
CA ARG A 119 -5.72 -3.23 19.61
C ARG A 119 -4.23 -2.94 19.89
N ARG A 120 -3.36 -3.95 19.69
CA ARG A 120 -1.91 -3.86 19.96
C ARG A 120 -1.15 -2.84 19.09
N VAL A 121 -1.72 -2.40 17.96
CA VAL A 121 -1.09 -1.43 17.05
C VAL A 121 -1.77 -0.06 17.05
N ILE A 122 -2.72 0.19 17.96
CA ILE A 122 -3.43 1.48 18.00
C ILE A 122 -2.47 2.66 18.20
N THR A 123 -1.41 2.49 18.98
CA THR A 123 -0.42 3.57 19.17
C THR A 123 0.33 3.87 17.86
N ARG A 124 0.68 2.85 17.08
CA ARG A 124 1.31 3.00 15.75
C ARG A 124 0.40 3.68 14.74
N ILE A 125 -0.92 3.45 14.82
CA ILE A 125 -1.91 4.13 13.95
C ILE A 125 -2.08 5.60 14.34
N LYS A 126 -1.87 5.94 15.62
CA LYS A 126 -2.06 7.30 16.16
C LYS A 126 -0.83 8.19 16.02
N ALA A 127 0.36 7.60 16.07
CA ALA A 127 1.65 8.29 15.97
C ALA A 127 1.83 8.93 14.58
#